data_AF-A0A7X8RM23-F1
#
_entry.id   AF-A0A7X8RM23-F1
#
_cell.length_a   1.000
_cell.length_b   1.000
_cell.length_c   1.000
_cell.angle_alpha   90.00
_cell.angle_beta   90.00
_cell.angle_gamma   90.00
#
_symmetry.space_group_name_H-M   'P 1'
#
loop_
_entity.id
_entity.type
_entity.pdbx_description
1 polymer ?
#
loop_
_entity_poly.entity_id
_entity_poly.type
_entity_poly.pdbx_seq_one_letter_code
_entity_poly.pdbx_strand_id
1 'polypeptide(L)'
;MEIVNDYMINKSTIAIEPHVHPQYQTKIIDMEGVYYSSERPAEILGRSCVKYGATFDGRRDAATKLTNFIQKTPVLISEVYGIIALPTHSPDHSQCA
;
A
#
# COMPACT_ATOMS: atom_id res chain seq x y z
N MET A 1 -18.55 8.68 5.94
CA MET A 1 -17.11 8.38 6.02
C MET A 1 -17.00 7.11 6.83
N GLU A 2 -16.73 5.98 6.18
CA GLU A 2 -16.60 4.72 6.90
C GLU A 2 -15.17 4.58 7.41
N ILE A 3 -15.04 4.37 8.72
CA ILE A 3 -13.74 4.29 9.38
C ILE A 3 -13.37 2.83 9.56
N VAL A 4 -12.15 2.49 9.20
CA VAL A 4 -11.61 1.14 9.36
C VAL A 4 -10.29 1.21 10.13
N ASN A 5 -10.14 0.30 11.08
CA ASN A 5 -8.89 0.07 11.78
C ASN A 5 -8.28 -1.21 11.25
N ASP A 6 -6.96 -1.29 11.26
CA ASP A 6 -6.23 -2.52 10.93
C ASP A 6 -6.53 -3.06 9.53
N TYR A 7 -6.83 -2.21 8.55
CA TYR A 7 -7.11 -2.63 7.18
C TYR A 7 -5.94 -3.44 6.59
N MET A 8 -6.22 -4.50 5.85
CA MET A 8 -5.21 -5.35 5.21
C MET A 8 -5.49 -5.42 3.71
N ILE A 9 -4.45 -5.14 2.91
CA ILE A 9 -4.55 -5.20 1.45
C ILE A 9 -4.90 -6.62 1.04
N ASN A 10 -5.93 -6.73 0.20
CA ASN A 10 -6.43 -7.98 -0.33
C ASN A 10 -6.89 -7.78 -1.78
N LYS A 11 -7.51 -8.78 -2.40
CA LYS A 11 -7.93 -8.74 -3.81
C LYS A 11 -9.01 -7.70 -4.12
N SER A 12 -9.74 -7.23 -3.13
CA SER A 12 -10.75 -6.18 -3.27
C SER A 12 -10.16 -4.77 -3.21
N THR A 13 -8.93 -4.61 -2.70
CA THR A 13 -8.26 -3.32 -2.61
C THR A 13 -7.92 -2.81 -4.00
N ILE A 14 -8.41 -1.62 -4.36
CA ILE A 14 -8.14 -0.95 -5.63
C ILE A 14 -6.99 0.05 -5.46
N ALA A 15 -7.06 0.89 -4.42
CA ALA A 15 -6.03 1.89 -4.15
C ALA A 15 -5.98 2.25 -2.66
N ILE A 16 -4.81 2.72 -2.22
CA ILE A 16 -4.59 3.31 -0.91
C ILE A 16 -3.91 4.64 -1.15
N GLU A 17 -4.54 5.73 -0.73
CA GLU A 17 -4.08 7.10 -1.03
C GLU A 17 -3.85 7.87 0.28
N PRO A 18 -2.80 8.73 0.35
CA PRO A 18 -2.69 9.70 1.43
C PRO A 18 -3.95 10.57 1.49
N HIS A 19 -4.45 10.78 2.70
CA HIS A 19 -5.61 11.61 2.94
C HIS A 19 -5.25 12.74 3.91
N VAL A 20 -5.33 13.97 3.42
CA VAL A 20 -5.00 15.17 4.20
C VAL A 20 -6.14 15.46 5.17
N HIS A 21 -6.09 14.84 6.34
CA HIS A 21 -7.07 15.00 7.42
C HIS A 21 -6.37 14.92 8.79
N PRO A 22 -6.79 15.69 9.81
CA PRO A 22 -6.13 15.71 11.12
C PRO A 22 -6.03 14.35 11.82
N GLN A 23 -7.01 13.48 11.58
CA GLN A 23 -7.12 12.18 12.25
C GLN A 23 -6.99 10.97 11.30
N TYR A 24 -7.34 11.12 10.02
CA TYR A 24 -7.52 10.00 9.10
C TYR A 24 -6.58 10.15 7.93
N GLN A 25 -5.38 9.62 8.07
CA GLN A 25 -4.25 9.88 7.17
C GLN A 25 -4.30 9.07 5.87
N THR A 26 -5.23 8.11 5.76
CA THR A 26 -5.35 7.27 4.56
C THR A 26 -6.80 7.14 4.12
N LYS A 27 -7.00 7.20 2.80
CA LYS A 27 -8.23 6.83 2.10
C LYS A 27 -7.99 5.53 1.35
N ILE A 28 -8.87 4.57 1.55
CA ILE A 28 -8.82 3.23 0.94
C ILE A 28 -9.97 3.15 -0.05
N ILE A 29 -9.64 2.84 -1.30
CA ILE A 29 -10.63 2.56 -2.35
C ILE A 29 -10.65 1.04 -2.51
N ASP A 30 -11.79 0.44 -2.18
CA ASP A 30 -12.05 -0.99 -2.26
C ASP A 30 -13.22 -1.25 -3.20
N MET A 31 -13.34 -2.47 -3.73
CA MET A 31 -14.53 -2.89 -4.47
C MET A 31 -15.81 -2.80 -3.62
N GLU A 32 -15.70 -2.98 -2.31
CA GLU A 32 -16.84 -2.92 -1.37
C GLU A 32 -17.22 -1.48 -0.97
N GLY A 33 -16.32 -0.51 -1.14
CA GLY A 33 -16.58 0.87 -0.77
C GLY A 33 -15.32 1.71 -0.56
N VAL A 34 -15.52 2.89 0.05
CA VAL A 34 -14.43 3.81 0.40
C VAL A 34 -14.32 3.91 1.91
N TYR A 35 -13.15 3.53 2.42
CA TYR A 35 -12.84 3.55 3.85
C TYR A 35 -11.74 4.55 4.18
N TYR A 36 -11.65 4.89 5.46
CA TYR A 36 -10.63 5.80 5.96
C TYR A 36 -9.98 5.23 7.23
N SER A 37 -8.66 5.35 7.32
CA SER A 37 -7.88 4.88 8.47
C SER A 37 -7.05 6.01 9.06
N SER A 38 -6.82 5.94 10.37
CA SER A 38 -5.86 6.82 11.06
C SER A 38 -4.40 6.47 10.76
N GLU A 39 -4.14 5.24 10.33
CA GLU A 39 -2.83 4.77 9.87
C GLU A 39 -2.43 5.50 8.58
N ARG A 40 -1.12 5.64 8.34
CA ARG A 40 -0.55 6.11 7.08
C ARG A 40 -0.54 4.99 6.03
N PRO A 41 -0.52 5.32 4.72
CA PRO A 41 -0.50 4.30 3.67
C PRO A 41 0.67 3.30 3.82
N ALA A 42 1.84 3.81 4.20
CA ALA A 42 3.04 3.00 4.42
C ALA A 42 2.88 1.98 5.56
N GLU A 43 2.12 2.30 6.61
CA GLU A 43 1.87 1.39 7.74
C GLU A 43 0.97 0.23 7.31
N ILE A 44 -0.10 0.54 6.57
CA ILE A 44 -1.01 -0.47 6.00
C ILE A 44 -0.27 -1.37 5.01
N LEU A 45 0.54 -0.78 4.14
CA LEU A 45 1.33 -1.50 3.14
C LEU A 45 2.38 -2.42 3.79
N GLY A 46 3.11 -1.89 4.78
CA GLY A 46 4.09 -2.65 5.56
C GLY A 46 3.48 -3.84 6.29
N ARG A 47 2.38 -3.60 7.03
CA ARG A 47 1.65 -4.65 7.75
C ARG A 47 1.07 -5.70 6.79
N SER A 48 0.57 -5.28 5.64
CA SER A 48 0.07 -6.20 4.61
C SER A 48 1.18 -7.07 4.01
N CYS A 49 2.37 -6.52 3.76
CA CYS A 49 3.52 -7.33 3.32
C CYS A 49 3.87 -8.41 4.36
N VAL A 50 3.95 -8.02 5.64
CA VAL A 50 4.30 -8.94 6.75
C VAL A 50 3.29 -10.06 6.88
N LYS A 51 1.98 -9.76 6.72
CA LYS A 51 0.92 -10.77 6.69
C LYS A 51 1.17 -11.86 5.63
N TYR A 52 1.75 -11.48 4.50
CA TYR A 52 2.10 -12.40 3.40
C TYR A 52 3.57 -12.82 3.44
N GLY A 53 4.21 -12.79 4.62
CA GLY A 53 5.48 -13.47 4.87
C GLY A 53 6.75 -12.74 4.46
N ALA A 54 6.71 -11.43 4.14
CA ALA A 54 7.92 -10.66 3.87
C ALA A 54 7.77 -9.18 4.23
N THR A 55 8.88 -8.47 4.41
CA THR A 55 8.83 -7.02 4.69
C THR A 55 8.62 -6.21 3.42
N PHE A 56 8.08 -5.00 3.56
CA PHE A 56 7.96 -4.04 2.47
C PHE A 56 9.33 -3.74 1.84
N ASP A 57 10.34 -3.41 2.66
CA ASP A 57 11.69 -3.09 2.16
C ASP A 57 12.32 -4.28 1.43
N GLY A 58 12.17 -5.51 1.94
CA GLY A 58 12.69 -6.70 1.28
C GLY A 58 12.06 -6.92 -0.10
N ARG A 59 10.73 -6.75 -0.20
CA ARG A 59 9.98 -6.85 -1.47
C ARG A 59 10.38 -5.73 -2.44
N ARG A 60 10.51 -4.48 -1.96
CA ARG A 60 10.96 -3.33 -2.75
C ARG A 60 12.38 -3.54 -3.28
N ASP A 61 13.32 -3.92 -2.43
CA ASP A 61 14.72 -4.10 -2.80
C ASP A 61 14.90 -5.24 -3.82
N ALA A 62 14.15 -6.33 -3.67
CA ALA A 62 14.11 -7.41 -4.66
C ALA A 62 13.55 -6.91 -6.00
N ALA A 63 12.42 -6.19 -5.99
CA ALA A 63 11.83 -5.63 -7.20
C ALA A 63 12.76 -4.65 -7.93
N THR A 64 13.46 -3.78 -7.19
CA THR A 64 14.46 -2.87 -7.77
C THR A 64 15.59 -3.65 -8.45
N LYS A 65 16.13 -4.69 -7.82
CA LYS A 65 17.21 -5.51 -8.39
C LYS A 65 16.78 -6.30 -9.62
N LEU A 66 15.53 -6.77 -9.66
CA LEU A 66 14.99 -7.57 -10.76
C LEU A 66 14.61 -6.72 -11.98
N THR A 67 14.11 -5.50 -11.75
CA THR A 67 13.52 -4.67 -12.81
C THR A 67 14.37 -3.44 -13.19
N ASN A 68 15.36 -3.08 -12.36
CA ASN A 68 16.07 -1.80 -12.40
C ASN A 68 15.16 -0.56 -12.26
N PHE A 69 13.92 -0.72 -11.77
CA PHE A 69 13.03 0.40 -11.48
C PHE A 69 13.40 1.01 -10.13
N ILE A 70 14.11 2.13 -10.19
CA ILE A 70 14.53 2.91 -9.01
C ILE A 70 13.39 3.82 -8.54
N GLN A 71 12.64 4.39 -9.48
CA GLN A 71 11.45 5.20 -9.21
C GLN A 71 10.21 4.38 -9.47
N LYS A 72 9.19 4.59 -8.63
CA LYS A 72 7.90 3.89 -8.71
C LYS A 72 8.04 2.36 -8.71
N THR A 73 8.95 1.85 -7.89
CA THR A 73 9.25 0.42 -7.80
C THR A 73 7.98 -0.37 -7.45
N PRO A 74 7.61 -1.38 -8.26
CA PRO A 74 6.45 -2.23 -7.96
C PRO A 74 6.72 -3.04 -6.70
N VAL A 75 5.72 -3.17 -5.84
CA VAL A 75 5.83 -3.95 -4.60
C VAL A 75 4.87 -5.13 -4.67
N LEU A 76 5.44 -6.33 -4.81
CA LEU A 76 4.69 -7.57 -4.75
C LEU A 76 4.22 -7.77 -3.30
N ILE A 77 2.92 -7.64 -3.03
CA ILE A 77 2.36 -7.78 -1.68
C ILE A 77 2.10 -9.25 -1.35
N SER A 78 1.55 -10.02 -2.30
CA SER A 78 1.26 -11.45 -2.11
C SER A 78 1.49 -12.24 -3.41
N GLU A 79 2.41 -13.21 -3.37
CA GLU A 79 2.60 -14.17 -4.46
C GLU A 79 1.34 -15.02 -4.68
N VAL A 80 0.80 -15.60 -3.61
CA VAL A 80 -0.33 -16.55 -3.64
C VAL A 80 -1.57 -15.94 -4.24
N TYR A 81 -1.84 -14.68 -3.92
CA TYR A 81 -3.01 -13.97 -4.38
C TYR A 81 -2.77 -13.09 -5.61
N GLY A 82 -1.52 -12.99 -6.08
CA GLY A 82 -1.14 -12.17 -7.24
C GLY A 82 -1.35 -10.67 -7.01
N ILE A 83 -1.13 -10.19 -5.79
CA ILE A 83 -1.37 -8.79 -5.42
C ILE A 83 -0.06 -8.01 -5.56
N ILE A 84 -0.05 -6.98 -6.41
CA ILE A 84 1.08 -6.08 -6.63
C ILE A 84 0.58 -4.64 -6.46
N ALA A 85 1.28 -3.85 -5.65
CA ALA A 85 1.08 -2.41 -5.57
C ALA A 85 2.01 -1.69 -6.56
N LEU A 86 1.43 -0.80 -7.35
CA LEU A 86 2.16 0.08 -8.27
C LEU A 86 2.05 1.51 -7.74
N PRO A 87 3.14 2.09 -7.22
CA PRO A 87 3.09 3.46 -6.72
C PRO A 87 2.84 4.45 -7.85
N THR A 88 1.96 5.43 -7.61
CA THR A 88 1.59 6.43 -8.62
C THR A 88 2.60 7.58 -8.69
N HIS A 89 3.30 7.83 -7.59
CA HIS A 89 4.35 8.84 -7.45
C HIS A 89 5.64 8.22 -6.90
N SER A 90 6.71 9.02 -6.79
CA SER A 90 7.91 8.56 -6.08
C SER A 90 7.56 8.30 -4.61
N PRO A 91 8.11 7.27 -3.95
CA PRO A 91 7.90 7.02 -2.52
C PRO A 91 8.24 8.22 -1.62
N ASP A 92 9.20 9.04 -2.06
CA ASP A 92 9.62 10.26 -1.34
C ASP A 92 8.66 11.45 -1.55
N HIS A 93 7.64 11.30 -2.39
CA HIS A 93 6.66 12.35 -2.66
C HIS A 93 5.55 12.33 -1.62
N SER A 94 5.19 13.50 -1.08
CA SER A 94 4.13 13.66 -0.06
C SER A 94 2.73 13.21 -0.50
N GLN A 95 2.54 12.96 -1.80
CA GLN A 95 1.30 12.46 -2.40
C GLN A 95 1.43 11.02 -2.93
N CYS A 96 2.48 10.29 -2.56
CA CYS A 96 2.61 8.91 -2.98
C CYS A 96 1.59 8.03 -2.26
N ALA A 97 0.74 7.41 -3.07
CA ALA A 97 -0.05 6.23 -2.77
C ALA A 97 0.81 4.98 -2.91
#